data_AF-A0A7W0XGA6-F1
#
_entry.id   AF-A0A7W0XGA6-F1
#
_cell.length_a   1.000
_cell.length_b   1.000
_cell.length_c   1.000
_cell.angle_alpha   90.00
_cell.angle_beta   90.00
_cell.angle_gamma   90.00
#
_symmetry.space_group_name_H-M   'P 1'
#
loop_
_entity.id
_entity.type
_entity.pdbx_description
1 polymer ?
#
loop_
_entity_poly.entity_id
_entity_poly.type
_entity_poly.pdbx_seq_one_letter_code
_entity_poly.pdbx_strand_id
1 'polypeptide(L)'
;MNRSKYQYPIKTIALGSDRAAKIMAVRACVARVAKIDSSWTEANVLARAVSTNAPAMPLTDWELMQGARERALAVRDLLRGQRLEAEIYVGLEGGFHSISIEGEWHTFLRGWAYASDGKNGTFGASPSITVPDALAKKVIEGRRELGLVIDEVAGKRDVRSREGAWGVLSRDLVTRSLSFELALIAAFAPFYNPELYQKMDKRT
;
A
#
# COMPACT_ATOMS: atom_id res chain seq x y z
N MET A 1 30.77 4.85 8.26
CA MET A 1 29.56 5.21 9.04
C MET A 1 29.10 6.58 8.57
N ASN A 2 28.32 6.60 7.49
CA ASN A 2 27.88 7.84 6.86
C ASN A 2 26.58 8.30 7.54
N ARG A 3 26.58 9.50 8.12
CA ARG A 3 25.39 10.09 8.75
C ARG A 3 24.48 10.63 7.65
N SER A 4 23.36 9.95 7.43
CA SER A 4 22.27 10.36 6.54
C SER A 4 21.72 11.73 6.94
N LYS A 5 21.34 12.53 5.94
CA LYS A 5 20.93 13.94 6.05
C LYS A 5 19.55 14.14 6.72
N TYR A 6 18.86 13.08 7.13
CA TYR A 6 17.76 13.16 8.09
C TYR A 6 18.35 13.26 9.49
N GLN A 7 18.69 14.49 9.89
CA GLN A 7 19.26 14.81 11.19
C GLN A 7 18.24 14.68 12.35
N TYR A 8 17.02 14.19 12.06
CA TYR A 8 15.92 14.04 13.00
C TYR A 8 15.33 12.63 12.90
N PRO A 9 15.07 11.97 14.04
CA PRO A 9 14.44 10.64 14.06
C PRO A 9 13.04 10.69 13.43
N ILE A 10 12.67 9.63 12.70
CA ILE A 10 11.29 9.44 12.26
C ILE A 10 10.48 9.03 13.49
N LYS A 11 9.64 9.92 14.01
CA LYS A 11 8.88 9.69 15.25
C LYS A 11 7.46 9.22 14.97
N THR A 12 6.84 9.75 13.92
CA THR A 12 5.45 9.53 13.58
C THR A 12 5.29 9.25 12.09
N ILE A 13 4.64 8.13 11.78
CA ILE A 13 4.18 7.78 10.44
C ILE A 13 2.65 7.74 10.49
N ALA A 14 2.01 8.68 9.79
CA ALA A 14 0.56 8.77 9.72
C ALA A 14 0.02 7.88 8.59
N LEU A 15 -0.94 7.00 8.91
CA LEU A 15 -1.55 6.09 7.93
C LEU A 15 -3.02 6.45 7.71
N GLY A 16 -3.40 6.73 6.46
CA GLY A 16 -4.78 6.94 6.01
C GLY A 16 -5.61 5.66 5.93
N SER A 17 -5.54 4.82 6.95
CA SER A 17 -6.39 3.66 7.15
C SER A 17 -6.32 3.18 8.61
N ASP A 18 -7.42 2.64 9.12
CA ASP A 18 -7.53 1.97 10.42
C ASP A 18 -7.53 0.43 10.31
N ARG A 19 -7.34 -0.12 9.10
CA ARG A 19 -7.43 -1.56 8.86
C ARG A 19 -6.19 -2.28 9.40
N ALA A 20 -6.40 -3.32 10.21
CA ALA A 20 -5.34 -4.07 10.88
C ALA A 20 -4.21 -4.53 9.94
N ALA A 21 -4.53 -5.13 8.78
CA ALA A 21 -3.52 -5.60 7.83
C ALA A 21 -2.64 -4.45 7.28
N LYS A 22 -3.21 -3.25 7.08
CA LYS A 22 -2.47 -2.06 6.61
C LYS A 22 -1.57 -1.50 7.73
N ILE A 23 -2.05 -1.49 8.96
CA ILE A 23 -1.25 -1.08 10.14
C ILE A 23 -0.07 -2.04 10.34
N MET A 24 -0.32 -3.35 10.28
CA MET A 24 0.71 -4.39 10.39
C MET A 24 1.77 -4.25 9.29
N ALA A 25 1.35 -3.97 8.05
CA ALA A 25 2.27 -3.73 6.94
C ALA A 25 3.22 -2.55 7.20
N VAL A 26 2.71 -1.42 7.70
CA VAL A 26 3.55 -0.26 8.06
C VAL A 26 4.53 -0.62 9.17
N ARG A 27 4.07 -1.29 10.23
CA ARG A 27 4.95 -1.71 11.34
C ARG A 27 6.05 -2.67 10.88
N ALA A 28 5.72 -3.64 10.03
CA ALA A 28 6.69 -4.59 9.48
C ALA A 28 7.73 -3.88 8.59
N CYS A 29 7.28 -2.96 7.73
CA CYS A 29 8.16 -2.15 6.90
C CYS A 29 9.12 -1.31 7.76
N VAL A 30 8.60 -0.60 8.76
CA VAL A 30 9.41 0.20 9.71
C VAL A 30 10.45 -0.68 10.40
N ALA A 31 10.05 -1.84 10.92
CA ALA A 31 10.97 -2.76 11.58
C ALA A 31 12.08 -3.27 10.64
N ARG A 32 11.79 -3.45 9.34
CA ARG A 32 12.80 -3.83 8.35
C ARG A 32 13.77 -2.70 8.03
N VAL A 33 13.26 -1.48 7.88
CA VAL A 33 14.09 -0.28 7.65
C VAL A 33 14.96 0.03 8.87
N ALA A 34 14.43 -0.11 10.08
CA ALA A 34 15.15 0.13 11.33
C ALA A 34 16.41 -0.75 11.49
N LYS A 35 16.48 -1.91 10.83
CA LYS A 35 17.68 -2.77 10.80
C LYS A 35 18.86 -2.15 10.06
N ILE A 36 18.60 -1.24 9.12
CA ILE A 36 19.64 -0.57 8.31
C ILE A 36 19.74 0.93 8.62
N ASP A 37 18.70 1.53 9.21
CA ASP A 37 18.66 2.93 9.61
C ASP A 37 18.00 3.07 10.99
N SER A 38 18.83 3.21 12.02
CA SER A 38 18.39 3.31 13.42
C SER A 38 17.46 4.50 13.71
N SER A 39 17.38 5.51 12.82
CA SER A 39 16.48 6.67 12.99
C SER A 39 14.99 6.31 12.95
N TRP A 40 14.67 5.09 12.50
CA TRP A 40 13.31 4.54 12.42
C TRP A 40 12.90 3.68 13.62
N THR A 41 13.82 3.40 14.56
CA THR A 41 13.59 2.45 15.67
C THR A 41 12.41 2.85 16.55
N GLU A 42 12.25 4.15 16.80
CA GLU A 42 11.22 4.72 17.66
C GLU A 42 9.99 5.23 16.88
N ALA A 43 9.87 4.86 15.59
CA ALA A 43 8.79 5.34 14.75
C ALA A 43 7.43 4.73 15.17
N ASN A 44 6.48 5.61 15.51
CA ASN A 44 5.12 5.23 15.88
C ASN A 44 4.18 5.37 14.68
N VAL A 45 3.27 4.39 14.53
CA VAL A 45 2.25 4.43 13.48
C VAL A 45 0.97 5.06 14.02
N LEU A 46 0.61 6.23 13.49
CA LEU A 46 -0.63 6.93 13.81
C LEU A 46 -1.68 6.65 12.72
N ALA A 47 -2.50 5.63 12.95
CA ALA A 47 -3.56 5.24 12.02
C ALA A 47 -4.82 6.11 12.20
N ARG A 48 -5.40 6.53 11.07
CA ARG A 48 -6.68 7.26 11.01
C ARG A 48 -7.53 6.74 9.86
N ALA A 49 -8.78 6.46 10.12
CA ALA A 49 -9.75 6.24 9.06
C ALA A 49 -9.94 7.54 8.27
N VAL A 50 -9.91 7.45 6.94
CA VAL A 50 -10.13 8.58 6.04
C VAL A 50 -11.00 8.13 4.87
N SER A 51 -11.80 9.06 4.36
CA SER A 51 -12.60 8.88 3.15
C SER A 51 -11.82 9.33 1.92
N THR A 52 -12.03 8.64 0.80
CA THR A 52 -11.44 8.96 -0.50
C THR A 52 -12.51 8.88 -1.59
N ASN A 53 -12.23 9.48 -2.75
CA ASN A 53 -13.10 9.37 -3.92
C ASN A 53 -12.78 8.12 -4.76
N ALA A 54 -11.73 7.38 -4.39
CA ALA A 54 -11.39 6.11 -5.01
C ALA A 54 -12.61 5.16 -5.03
N PRO A 55 -12.86 4.47 -6.16
CA PRO A 55 -13.90 3.45 -6.25
C PRO A 55 -13.75 2.38 -5.17
N ALA A 56 -14.86 1.74 -4.79
CA ALA A 56 -14.84 0.63 -3.83
C ALA A 56 -13.97 -0.56 -4.31
N MET A 57 -13.86 -0.73 -5.64
CA MET A 57 -12.98 -1.69 -6.27
C MET A 57 -12.23 -1.01 -7.42
N PRO A 58 -11.02 -0.48 -7.19
CA PRO A 58 -10.17 0.06 -8.24
C PRO A 58 -9.75 -1.04 -9.23
N LEU A 59 -9.78 -0.75 -10.53
CA LEU A 59 -9.52 -1.71 -11.61
C LEU A 59 -8.32 -1.33 -12.49
N THR A 60 -7.75 -0.15 -12.26
CA THR A 60 -6.57 0.34 -12.98
C THR A 60 -5.48 0.78 -12.01
N ASP A 61 -4.23 0.76 -12.47
CA ASP A 61 -3.11 1.29 -11.70
C ASP A 61 -3.30 2.80 -11.42
N TRP A 62 -3.93 3.54 -12.34
CA TRP A 62 -4.24 4.95 -12.11
C TRP A 62 -5.17 5.14 -10.90
N GLU A 63 -6.28 4.40 -10.83
CA GLU A 63 -7.22 4.48 -9.70
C GLU A 63 -6.57 4.03 -8.39
N LEU A 64 -5.75 2.98 -8.44
CA LEU A 64 -5.01 2.47 -7.27
C LEU A 64 -4.02 3.51 -6.75
N MET A 65 -3.20 4.08 -7.62
CA MET A 65 -2.22 5.10 -7.26
C MET A 65 -2.91 6.35 -6.75
N GLN A 66 -3.97 6.80 -7.43
CA GLN A 66 -4.74 7.96 -7.01
C GLN A 66 -5.39 7.74 -5.64
N GLY A 67 -6.00 6.58 -5.39
CA GLY A 67 -6.57 6.24 -4.09
C GLY A 67 -5.52 6.19 -2.98
N ALA A 68 -4.36 5.58 -3.24
CA ALA A 68 -3.25 5.56 -2.28
C ALA A 68 -2.78 6.98 -1.95
N ARG A 69 -2.63 7.85 -2.95
CA ARG A 69 -2.26 9.26 -2.77
C ARG A 69 -3.33 10.03 -1.99
N GLU A 70 -4.60 9.90 -2.36
CA GLU A 70 -5.72 10.57 -1.67
C GLU A 70 -5.77 10.21 -0.19
N ARG A 71 -5.57 8.93 0.17
CA ARG A 71 -5.52 8.51 1.58
C ARG A 71 -4.40 9.19 2.36
N ALA A 72 -3.21 9.29 1.78
CA ALA A 72 -2.07 9.95 2.42
C ALA A 72 -2.32 11.45 2.64
N LEU A 73 -2.89 12.11 1.63
CA LEU A 73 -3.21 13.54 1.72
C LEU A 73 -4.36 13.78 2.71
N ALA A 74 -5.39 12.94 2.71
CA ALA A 74 -6.51 13.06 3.64
C ALA A 74 -6.06 12.91 5.09
N VAL A 75 -5.17 11.95 5.40
CA VAL A 75 -4.65 11.82 6.78
C VAL A 75 -3.75 12.99 7.15
N ARG A 76 -2.96 13.53 6.22
CA ARG A 76 -2.17 14.74 6.43
C ARG A 76 -3.07 15.92 6.79
N ASP A 77 -4.12 16.15 6.02
CA ASP A 77 -5.00 17.30 6.20
C ASP A 77 -5.83 17.17 7.50
N LEU A 78 -6.23 15.94 7.85
CA LEU A 78 -6.86 15.63 9.14
C LEU A 78 -5.94 16.00 10.33
N LEU A 79 -4.67 15.58 10.29
CA LEU A 79 -3.68 15.87 11.34
C LEU A 79 -3.40 17.36 11.45
N ARG A 80 -3.23 18.06 10.31
CA ARG A 80 -3.05 19.51 10.28
C ARG A 80 -4.21 20.25 10.94
N GLY A 81 -5.45 19.83 10.69
CA GLY A 81 -6.64 20.36 11.37
C GLY A 81 -6.61 20.18 12.89
N GLN A 82 -5.89 19.16 13.38
CA GLN A 82 -5.69 18.86 14.80
C GLN A 82 -4.41 19.52 15.38
N ARG A 83 -3.70 20.34 14.58
CA ARG A 83 -2.37 20.89 14.93
C ARG A 83 -1.34 19.80 15.26
N LEU A 84 -1.47 18.66 14.60
CA LEU A 84 -0.53 17.55 14.65
C LEU A 84 0.22 17.46 13.32
N GLU A 85 1.46 16.98 13.37
CA GLU A 85 2.27 16.69 12.20
C GLU A 85 2.87 15.29 12.32
N ALA A 86 3.21 14.71 11.18
CA ALA A 86 3.96 13.47 11.07
C ALA A 86 5.12 13.67 10.09
N GLU A 87 6.21 12.92 10.27
CA GLU A 87 7.35 12.96 9.35
C GLU A 87 7.02 12.29 8.01
N ILE A 88 6.13 11.28 8.02
CA ILE A 88 5.70 10.57 6.81
C ILE A 88 4.19 10.36 6.85
N TYR A 89 3.52 10.68 5.75
CA TYR A 89 2.10 10.41 5.50
C TYR A 89 1.97 9.28 4.48
N VAL A 90 1.17 8.28 4.80
CA VAL A 90 1.07 7.03 4.06
C VAL A 90 -0.38 6.76 3.67
N GLY A 91 -0.56 6.34 2.43
CA GLY A 91 -1.80 5.78 1.95
C GLY A 91 -1.55 4.49 1.19
N LEU A 92 -2.49 3.56 1.31
CA LEU A 92 -2.42 2.22 0.74
C LEU A 92 -3.73 1.92 0.04
N GLU A 93 -3.69 1.44 -1.20
CA GLU A 93 -4.87 1.03 -1.95
C GLU A 93 -4.64 -0.31 -2.63
N GLY A 94 -5.65 -1.16 -2.66
CA GLY A 94 -5.56 -2.49 -3.28
C GLY A 94 -6.77 -2.77 -4.15
N GLY A 95 -6.56 -3.50 -5.23
CA GLY A 95 -7.59 -3.76 -6.22
C GLY A 95 -7.01 -4.53 -7.39
N PHE A 96 -7.63 -4.38 -8.56
CA PHE A 96 -7.19 -5.06 -9.77
C PHE A 96 -6.42 -4.14 -10.69
N HIS A 97 -5.57 -4.77 -11.50
CA HIS A 97 -4.98 -4.17 -12.68
C HIS A 97 -5.06 -5.19 -13.81
N SER A 98 -5.59 -4.77 -14.95
CA SER A 98 -5.70 -5.62 -16.14
C SER A 98 -4.92 -5.03 -17.30
N ILE A 99 -4.23 -5.89 -18.05
CA ILE A 99 -3.51 -5.54 -19.27
C ILE A 99 -3.88 -6.54 -20.36
N SER A 100 -3.94 -6.09 -21.62
CA SER A 100 -4.13 -6.99 -22.76
C SER A 100 -2.84 -7.25 -23.51
N ILE A 101 -2.61 -8.51 -23.84
CA ILE A 101 -1.54 -8.97 -24.73
C ILE A 101 -2.21 -9.74 -25.85
N GLU A 102 -2.00 -9.33 -27.10
CA GLU A 102 -2.55 -10.02 -28.28
C GLU A 102 -4.09 -10.23 -28.25
N GLY A 103 -4.81 -9.34 -27.58
CA GLY A 103 -6.28 -9.40 -27.45
C GLY A 103 -6.78 -10.29 -26.31
N GLU A 104 -5.90 -10.96 -25.57
CA GLU A 104 -6.24 -11.66 -24.32
C GLU A 104 -6.08 -10.70 -23.14
N TRP A 105 -7.03 -10.74 -22.20
CA TRP A 105 -6.98 -9.91 -20.98
C TRP A 105 -6.37 -10.68 -19.82
N HIS A 106 -5.33 -10.14 -19.20
CA HIS A 106 -4.75 -10.67 -17.98
C HIS A 106 -5.07 -9.76 -16.81
N THR A 107 -5.77 -10.28 -15.80
CA THR A 107 -6.14 -9.53 -14.59
C THR A 107 -5.29 -9.96 -13.41
N PHE A 108 -4.78 -8.98 -12.67
CA PHE A 108 -3.93 -9.19 -11.51
C PHE A 108 -4.52 -8.51 -10.28
N LEU A 109 -4.34 -9.12 -9.11
CA LEU A 109 -4.52 -8.48 -7.82
C LEU A 109 -3.22 -7.75 -7.47
N ARG A 110 -3.32 -6.46 -7.14
CA ARG A 110 -2.18 -5.57 -6.85
C ARG A 110 -2.54 -4.56 -5.76
N GLY A 111 -1.53 -4.05 -5.06
CA GLY A 111 -1.64 -2.92 -4.16
C GLY A 111 -0.60 -1.86 -4.45
N TRP A 112 -0.94 -0.61 -4.15
CA TRP A 112 -0.06 0.54 -4.23
C TRP A 112 0.05 1.22 -2.86
N ALA A 113 1.25 1.73 -2.59
CA ALA A 113 1.56 2.61 -1.49
C ALA A 113 1.97 3.98 -2.04
N TYR A 114 1.55 5.03 -1.36
CA TYR A 114 2.07 6.38 -1.52
C TYR A 114 2.61 6.87 -0.18
N ALA A 115 3.84 7.39 -0.19
CA ALA A 115 4.52 7.91 0.99
C ALA A 115 4.97 9.34 0.71
N SER A 116 4.69 10.27 1.63
CA SER A 116 5.04 11.69 1.49
C SER A 116 5.59 12.29 2.78
N ASP A 117 6.61 13.14 2.67
CA ASP A 117 7.12 13.99 3.77
C ASP A 117 6.33 15.31 3.94
N GLY A 118 5.19 15.43 3.24
CA GLY A 118 4.38 16.65 3.18
C GLY A 118 4.81 17.64 2.09
N LYS A 119 5.97 17.45 1.45
CA LYS A 119 6.47 18.25 0.33
C LYS A 119 6.59 17.42 -0.94
N ASN A 120 7.32 16.32 -0.85
CA ASN A 120 7.52 15.34 -1.91
C ASN A 120 6.75 14.08 -1.59
N GLY A 121 6.41 13.30 -2.61
CA GLY A 121 5.81 12.00 -2.38
C GLY A 121 6.11 11.02 -3.49
N THR A 122 6.12 9.75 -3.11
CA THR A 122 6.71 8.67 -3.89
C THR A 122 5.81 7.44 -3.81
N PHE A 123 5.81 6.65 -4.88
CA PHE A 123 4.97 5.48 -5.00
C PHE A 123 5.79 4.20 -4.89
N GLY A 124 5.16 3.15 -4.39
CA GLY A 124 5.66 1.79 -4.43
C GLY A 124 4.53 0.82 -4.69
N ALA A 125 4.77 -0.20 -5.52
CA ALA A 125 3.79 -1.23 -5.83
C ALA A 125 4.12 -2.52 -5.09
N SER A 126 3.07 -3.27 -4.71
CA SER A 126 3.22 -4.64 -4.25
C SER A 126 3.55 -5.56 -5.43
N PRO A 127 3.98 -6.81 -5.16
CA PRO A 127 3.87 -7.88 -6.14
C PRO A 127 2.43 -8.00 -6.69
N SER A 128 2.30 -8.71 -7.80
CA SER A 128 1.02 -9.02 -8.44
C SER A 128 0.78 -10.52 -8.46
N ILE A 129 -0.47 -10.94 -8.31
CA ILE A 129 -0.87 -12.34 -8.49
C ILE A 129 -2.00 -12.42 -9.51
N THR A 130 -1.91 -13.38 -10.43
CA THR A 130 -2.93 -13.62 -11.45
C THR A 130 -4.26 -13.96 -10.80
N VAL A 131 -5.32 -13.29 -11.25
CA VAL A 131 -6.69 -13.55 -10.83
C VAL A 131 -7.35 -14.43 -11.89
N PRO A 132 -7.92 -15.59 -11.52
CA PRO A 132 -8.66 -16.42 -12.47
C PRO A 132 -9.80 -15.63 -13.14
N ASP A 133 -9.96 -15.77 -14.46
CA ASP A 133 -10.95 -15.01 -15.24
C ASP A 133 -12.37 -15.11 -14.70
N ALA A 134 -12.78 -16.31 -14.27
CA ALA A 134 -14.10 -16.53 -13.69
C ALA A 134 -14.32 -15.71 -12.40
N LEU A 135 -13.24 -15.44 -11.65
CA LEU A 135 -13.28 -14.60 -10.46
C LEU A 135 -13.29 -13.12 -10.86
N ALA A 136 -12.40 -12.72 -11.78
CA ALA A 136 -12.33 -11.36 -12.29
C ALA A 136 -13.69 -10.91 -12.85
N LYS A 137 -14.33 -11.73 -13.69
CA LYS A 137 -15.67 -11.46 -14.25
C LYS A 137 -16.74 -11.28 -13.17
N LYS A 138 -16.75 -12.14 -12.14
CA LYS A 138 -17.71 -12.01 -11.01
C LYS A 138 -17.59 -10.68 -10.28
N VAL A 139 -16.37 -10.15 -10.14
CA VAL A 139 -16.11 -8.87 -9.46
C VAL A 139 -16.43 -7.70 -10.40
N ILE A 140 -15.87 -7.72 -11.62
CA ILE A 140 -15.94 -6.61 -12.56
C ILE A 140 -17.34 -6.49 -13.18
N GLU A 141 -17.80 -7.53 -13.88
CA GLU A 141 -19.08 -7.53 -14.60
C GLU A 141 -20.25 -7.60 -13.60
N GLY A 142 -20.09 -8.41 -12.56
CA GLY A 142 -21.09 -8.55 -11.50
C GLY A 142 -21.18 -7.35 -10.55
N ARG A 143 -20.23 -6.39 -10.64
CA ARG A 143 -20.10 -5.25 -9.71
C ARG A 143 -20.14 -5.67 -8.24
N ARG A 144 -19.53 -6.81 -7.93
CA ARG A 144 -19.54 -7.42 -6.59
C ARG A 144 -18.27 -7.07 -5.83
N GLU A 145 -18.41 -6.94 -4.52
CA GLU A 145 -17.26 -6.77 -3.63
C GLU A 145 -16.34 -8.00 -3.69
N LEU A 146 -15.03 -7.75 -3.86
CA LEU A 146 -14.02 -8.82 -3.94
C LEU A 146 -14.08 -9.77 -2.73
N GLY A 147 -14.30 -9.24 -1.52
CA GLY A 147 -14.41 -10.06 -0.31
C GLY A 147 -15.51 -11.12 -0.42
N LEU A 148 -16.72 -10.70 -0.81
CA LEU A 148 -17.87 -11.62 -0.98
C LEU A 148 -17.63 -12.66 -2.07
N VAL A 149 -16.99 -12.27 -3.18
CA VAL A 149 -16.66 -13.20 -4.26
C VAL A 149 -15.62 -14.21 -3.79
N ILE A 150 -14.61 -13.76 -3.04
CA ILE A 150 -13.58 -14.63 -2.47
C ILE A 150 -14.17 -15.61 -1.47
N ASP A 151 -15.06 -15.17 -0.59
CA ASP A 151 -15.72 -16.03 0.40
C ASP A 151 -16.58 -17.10 -0.27
N GLU A 152 -17.32 -16.75 -1.34
CA GLU A 152 -18.11 -17.70 -2.12
C GLU A 152 -17.21 -18.76 -2.78
N VAL A 153 -16.10 -18.34 -3.38
CA VAL A 153 -15.16 -19.24 -4.06
C VAL A 153 -14.44 -20.14 -3.05
N ALA A 154 -13.97 -19.58 -1.93
CA ALA A 154 -13.33 -20.32 -0.86
C ALA A 154 -14.27 -21.32 -0.20
N GLY A 155 -15.55 -20.96 0.01
CA GLY A 155 -16.57 -21.86 0.53
C GLY A 155 -16.86 -23.04 -0.40
N LYS A 156 -16.94 -22.81 -1.71
CA LYS A 156 -17.18 -23.87 -2.71
C LYS A 156 -16.01 -24.84 -2.89
N ARG A 157 -14.78 -24.40 -2.59
CA ARG A 157 -13.54 -25.16 -2.81
C ARG A 157 -12.87 -25.64 -1.51
N ASP A 158 -13.45 -25.33 -0.36
CA ASP A 158 -12.91 -25.59 0.98
C ASP A 158 -11.48 -25.03 1.19
N VAL A 159 -11.23 -23.79 0.76
CA VAL A 159 -9.92 -23.10 0.80
C VAL A 159 -9.97 -21.77 1.54
N ARG A 160 -10.66 -21.72 2.68
CA ARG A 160 -10.86 -20.49 3.47
C ARG A 160 -9.53 -19.92 3.96
N SER A 161 -9.39 -18.60 3.89
CA SER A 161 -8.22 -17.88 4.39
C SER A 161 -8.63 -16.61 5.13
N ARG A 162 -7.90 -16.30 6.22
CA ARG A 162 -8.02 -15.03 6.94
C ARG A 162 -7.30 -13.87 6.23
N GLU A 163 -6.51 -14.17 5.20
CA GLU A 163 -5.76 -13.21 4.40
C GLU A 163 -6.55 -12.71 3.16
N GLY A 164 -7.81 -13.12 3.04
CA GLY A 164 -8.70 -12.71 1.96
C GLY A 164 -8.20 -13.18 0.59
N ALA A 165 -8.29 -12.30 -0.42
CA ALA A 165 -7.96 -12.66 -1.80
C ALA A 165 -6.52 -13.17 -1.97
N TRP A 166 -5.56 -12.52 -1.31
CA TRP A 166 -4.15 -12.93 -1.35
C TRP A 166 -3.94 -14.34 -0.81
N GLY A 167 -4.56 -14.66 0.33
CA GLY A 167 -4.46 -15.99 0.92
C GLY A 167 -5.13 -17.08 0.09
N VAL A 168 -6.34 -16.83 -0.42
CA VAL A 168 -7.04 -17.79 -1.27
C VAL A 168 -6.29 -18.07 -2.57
N LEU A 169 -5.73 -17.05 -3.21
CA LEU A 169 -5.00 -17.20 -4.47
C LEU A 169 -3.61 -17.83 -4.28
N SER A 170 -2.93 -17.56 -3.16
CA SER A 170 -1.55 -18.01 -2.92
C SER A 170 -1.44 -19.20 -1.95
N ARG A 171 -2.55 -19.72 -1.42
CA ARG A 171 -2.58 -20.69 -0.30
C ARG A 171 -1.80 -20.17 0.92
N ASP A 172 -2.10 -18.94 1.31
CA ASP A 172 -1.49 -18.22 2.44
C ASP A 172 0.03 -18.01 2.39
N LEU A 173 0.68 -18.31 1.26
CA LEU A 173 2.10 -18.00 1.05
C LEU A 173 2.36 -16.49 1.00
N VAL A 174 1.38 -15.71 0.52
CA VAL A 174 1.43 -14.26 0.53
C VAL A 174 0.23 -13.74 1.30
N THR A 175 0.51 -13.06 2.42
CA THR A 175 -0.50 -12.40 3.24
C THR A 175 -0.83 -11.02 2.69
N ARG A 176 -2.01 -10.48 3.03
CA ARG A 176 -2.37 -9.11 2.63
C ARG A 176 -1.46 -8.06 3.29
N SER A 177 -0.99 -8.35 4.50
CA SER A 177 -0.01 -7.50 5.19
C SER A 177 1.33 -7.50 4.45
N LEU A 178 1.84 -8.68 4.05
CA LEU A 178 3.11 -8.81 3.34
C LEU A 178 3.08 -8.11 1.97
N SER A 179 1.97 -8.22 1.23
CA SER A 179 1.85 -7.52 -0.06
C SER A 179 2.01 -6.00 0.11
N PHE A 180 1.38 -5.41 1.14
CA PHE A 180 1.52 -3.99 1.43
C PHE A 180 2.86 -3.62 2.06
N GLU A 181 3.47 -4.50 2.86
CA GLU A 181 4.82 -4.30 3.38
C GLU A 181 5.82 -4.08 2.24
N LEU A 182 5.76 -4.92 1.20
CA LEU A 182 6.63 -4.79 0.03
C LEU A 182 6.36 -3.50 -0.77
N ALA A 183 5.10 -3.11 -0.91
CA ALA A 183 4.75 -1.82 -1.53
C ALA A 183 5.32 -0.64 -0.74
N LEU A 184 5.27 -0.70 0.59
CA LEU A 184 5.81 0.33 1.49
C LEU A 184 7.32 0.38 1.46
N ILE A 185 8.01 -0.75 1.43
CA ILE A 185 9.47 -0.80 1.27
C ILE A 185 9.87 -0.05 -0.01
N ALA A 186 9.19 -0.33 -1.13
CA ALA A 186 9.43 0.38 -2.38
C ALA A 186 9.14 1.89 -2.27
N ALA A 187 8.01 2.28 -1.66
CA ALA A 187 7.65 3.68 -1.48
C ALA A 187 8.58 4.42 -0.50
N PHE A 188 9.15 3.73 0.49
CA PHE A 188 10.03 4.33 1.49
C PHE A 188 11.48 4.46 1.04
N ALA A 189 11.84 3.90 -0.13
CA ALA A 189 13.21 3.93 -0.63
C ALA A 189 13.88 5.31 -0.64
N PRO A 190 13.20 6.41 -1.05
CA PRO A 190 13.78 7.75 -0.99
C PRO A 190 14.07 8.24 0.44
N PHE A 191 13.34 7.75 1.44
CA PHE A 191 13.45 8.17 2.83
C PHE A 191 14.61 7.46 3.55
N TYR A 192 14.82 6.16 3.30
CA TYR A 192 15.93 5.41 3.90
C TYR A 192 17.20 5.35 3.02
N ASN A 193 17.13 5.85 1.78
CA ASN A 193 18.28 5.96 0.86
C ASN A 193 18.42 7.37 0.24
N PRO A 194 18.44 8.45 1.05
CA PRO A 194 18.35 9.82 0.53
C PRO A 194 19.53 10.24 -0.36
N GLU A 195 20.73 9.69 -0.15
CA GLU A 195 21.91 10.05 -0.94
C GLU A 195 21.75 9.73 -2.43
N LEU A 196 21.04 8.64 -2.75
CA LEU A 196 20.77 8.24 -4.13
C LEU A 196 19.64 9.09 -4.74
N TYR A 197 18.55 9.28 -4.00
CA TYR A 197 17.35 9.94 -4.52
C TYR A 197 17.47 11.48 -4.57
N GLN A 198 18.19 12.12 -3.65
CA GLN A 198 18.42 13.59 -3.68
C GLN A 198 19.36 14.03 -4.82
N LYS A 199 20.20 13.13 -5.36
CA LYS A 199 21.08 13.44 -6.49
C LYS A 199 20.33 13.45 -7.83
N MET A 200 19.16 12.82 -7.92
CA MET A 200 18.35 12.79 -9.14
C MET A 200 17.48 14.04 -9.32
N ASP A 201 17.01 14.66 -8.23
CA ASP A 201 16.18 15.88 -8.29
C ASP A 201 16.94 17.17 -8.65
N LYS A 202 18.28 17.13 -8.65
CA LYS A 202 19.14 18.29 -9.00
C LYS A 202 19.55 18.38 -10.47
N ARG A 203 18.96 17.55 -11.34
CA ARG A 203 19.12 17.64 -12.79
C ARG A 203 17.82 18.13 -13.44
N THR A 204 17.48 19.38 -13.16
CA THR A 204 16.60 20.23 -13.99
C THR A 204 17.14 21.64 -13.94
#